data_AF-A0A7Z9M4T1-F1
#
_entry.id   AF-A0A7Z9M4T1-F1
#
_cell.length_a   1.000
_cell.length_b   1.000
_cell.length_c   1.000
_cell.angle_alpha   90.00
_cell.angle_beta   90.00
_cell.angle_gamma   90.00
#
_symmetry.space_group_name_H-M   'P 1'
#
loop_
_entity.id
_entity.type
_entity.pdbx_description
1 polymer ?
#
loop_
_entity_poly.entity_id
_entity_poly.type
_entity_poly.pdbx_seq_one_letter_code
_entity_poly.pdbx_strand_id
1 'polypeptide(L)'
;MSMKRGQHILFLTIVIQWAILTRASSQAHWETAIYAEDTWYYFVGTTAPPANWANLDFNENNWASGQGGFGYADGDDNTTIPNTLAVFFRKSFQVDDLDEILSAAVHGDYDDGFVAYLNGVEIARSFNMGTPGTVVSYDQTTDGDHEAVMYQGGVPDVYILDYNDLDGLLQEGENVFAVEVHNVNSTSSDMSSLFFLSFELNTGVSYYGTTPDWFYLPTEFTASHLPIVIVHTNGQDIPNENKITAHMSIIDNGPGETNHLSDPYNHYDGFIGIELRGSSTLWFPKKQFAVETRDSLGENNNVSLFGMPEENDWIFNAPYTDKSLMRNVLIYKMARDAGRYASRSHYFELVLNGDYRGVYVLLEKVKRDDNRVDIATLNPDDVSGDDLTGGYVIKIDKWDGENVAGWYSEPQLENYSGFYYQFHYPKPDDIVSEQQEYIINYIDNFEQVMISETFSDSISGYPSIIHWDSFVDFFIMQEITKNVDGYRLSSYLYKDKDSNDGHLVAGPIWDFNLGFGNADYCEGGTTTGWAIDFNL
;
A
#
# COMPACT_ATOMS: atom_id res chain seq x y z
N MET A 1 52.58 -2.27 -47.23
CA MET A 1 52.80 -3.26 -46.15
C MET A 1 52.34 -2.64 -44.82
N SER A 2 51.04 -2.43 -44.62
CA SER A 2 50.44 -2.05 -43.33
C SER A 2 48.92 -1.96 -43.49
N MET A 3 48.24 -3.10 -43.39
CA MET A 3 46.77 -3.14 -43.31
C MET A 3 46.30 -4.56 -42.93
N LYS A 4 46.84 -5.15 -41.86
CA LYS A 4 46.34 -6.45 -41.34
C LYS A 4 46.34 -6.60 -39.81
N ARG A 5 46.93 -5.68 -39.04
CA ARG A 5 47.02 -5.83 -37.57
C ARG A 5 45.83 -5.23 -36.79
N GLY A 6 45.20 -4.16 -37.29
CA GLY A 6 44.09 -3.50 -36.60
C GLY A 6 42.75 -4.25 -36.68
N GLN A 7 42.46 -4.92 -37.79
CA GLN A 7 41.21 -5.67 -37.96
C GLN A 7 41.17 -6.96 -37.13
N HIS A 8 42.32 -7.61 -36.88
CA HIS A 8 42.36 -8.83 -36.05
C HIS A 8 42.24 -8.53 -34.56
N ILE A 9 42.72 -7.37 -34.10
CA ILE A 9 42.54 -6.94 -32.71
C ILE A 9 41.06 -6.59 -32.48
N LEU A 10 40.44 -5.84 -33.39
CA LEU A 10 39.02 -5.46 -33.28
C LEU A 10 38.07 -6.67 -33.36
N PHE A 11 38.36 -7.67 -34.21
CA PHE A 11 37.57 -8.91 -34.25
C PHE A 11 37.74 -9.75 -32.97
N LEU A 12 38.94 -9.78 -32.39
CA LEU A 12 39.20 -10.52 -31.14
C LEU A 12 38.56 -9.84 -29.93
N THR A 13 38.53 -8.50 -29.84
CA THR A 13 37.80 -7.79 -28.77
C THR A 13 36.30 -7.91 -28.90
N ILE A 14 35.75 -7.94 -30.13
CA ILE A 14 34.31 -8.16 -30.36
C ILE A 14 33.91 -9.59 -29.99
N VAL A 15 34.72 -10.61 -30.30
CA VAL A 15 34.43 -12.00 -29.90
C VAL A 15 34.59 -12.22 -28.39
N ILE A 16 35.56 -11.56 -27.73
CA ILE A 16 35.69 -11.62 -26.26
C ILE A 16 34.56 -10.86 -25.58
N GLN A 17 34.09 -9.73 -26.12
CA GLN A 17 32.89 -9.06 -25.61
C GLN A 17 31.62 -9.86 -25.88
N TRP A 18 31.50 -10.56 -27.02
CA TRP A 18 30.35 -11.44 -27.28
C TRP A 18 30.37 -12.71 -26.41
N ALA A 19 31.54 -13.27 -26.09
CA ALA A 19 31.68 -14.41 -25.17
C ALA A 19 31.56 -14.02 -23.68
N ILE A 20 31.76 -12.75 -23.34
CA ILE A 20 31.49 -12.19 -22.00
C ILE A 20 30.02 -11.71 -21.90
N LEU A 21 29.39 -11.28 -23.00
CA LEU A 21 27.95 -10.95 -23.06
C LEU A 21 27.03 -12.18 -23.21
N THR A 22 27.53 -13.34 -23.65
CA THR A 22 26.77 -14.61 -23.55
C THR A 22 27.00 -15.37 -22.25
N ARG A 23 27.81 -14.82 -21.33
CA ARG A 23 27.86 -15.25 -19.91
C ARG A 23 27.19 -14.26 -18.96
N ALA A 24 26.52 -13.24 -19.50
CA ALA A 24 25.60 -12.41 -18.76
C ALA A 24 24.20 -12.99 -18.99
N SER A 25 23.53 -13.37 -17.89
CA SER A 25 22.26 -14.09 -17.80
C SER A 25 22.34 -15.61 -17.98
N SER A 26 23.06 -16.27 -17.09
CA SER A 26 22.44 -17.42 -16.44
C SER A 26 22.34 -17.07 -14.97
N GLN A 27 21.15 -16.66 -14.58
CA GLN A 27 20.74 -16.64 -13.18
C GLN A 27 20.20 -18.04 -12.88
N ALA A 28 20.16 -18.44 -11.60
CA ALA A 28 19.34 -19.58 -11.21
C ALA A 28 17.92 -19.41 -11.79
N HIS A 29 17.27 -20.52 -12.11
CA HIS A 29 15.94 -20.50 -12.72
C HIS A 29 15.02 -21.48 -12.01
N TRP A 30 13.72 -21.25 -12.13
CA TRP A 30 12.72 -22.10 -11.52
C TRP A 30 12.20 -23.11 -12.54
N GLU A 31 11.98 -24.34 -12.09
CA GLU A 31 11.32 -25.40 -12.83
C GLU A 31 10.26 -26.09 -11.96
N THR A 32 9.18 -26.57 -12.57
CA THR A 32 8.08 -27.23 -11.85
C THR A 32 8.22 -28.74 -11.95
N ALA A 33 8.47 -29.39 -10.81
CA ALA A 33 8.63 -30.83 -10.68
C ALA A 33 7.28 -31.56 -10.61
N ILE A 34 6.26 -30.90 -10.05
CA ILE A 34 4.91 -31.44 -9.91
C ILE A 34 3.91 -30.36 -10.31
N TYR A 35 3.02 -30.71 -11.25
CA TYR A 35 1.90 -29.89 -11.68
C TYR A 35 0.60 -30.33 -11.00
N ALA A 36 -0.36 -29.43 -10.83
CA ALA A 36 -1.68 -29.80 -10.34
C ALA A 36 -2.36 -30.83 -11.28
N GLU A 37 -2.20 -30.69 -12.59
CA GLU A 37 -2.83 -31.52 -13.61
C GLU A 37 -2.18 -32.91 -13.80
N ASP A 38 -1.08 -33.16 -13.09
CA ASP A 38 -0.45 -34.47 -13.04
C ASP A 38 -1.41 -35.54 -12.53
N THR A 39 -1.10 -36.81 -12.77
CA THR A 39 -1.79 -37.92 -12.09
C THR A 39 -1.20 -38.12 -10.69
N TRP A 40 -2.08 -38.12 -9.68
CA TRP A 40 -1.79 -38.34 -8.27
C TRP A 40 -2.51 -39.57 -7.75
N TYR A 41 -2.02 -40.12 -6.64
CA TYR A 41 -2.79 -41.06 -5.83
C TYR A 41 -3.52 -40.30 -4.73
N TYR A 42 -4.80 -40.61 -4.51
CA TYR A 42 -5.63 -39.91 -3.55
C TYR A 42 -6.54 -40.84 -2.74
N PHE A 43 -6.93 -40.34 -1.57
CA PHE A 43 -7.79 -41.00 -0.60
C PHE A 43 -8.79 -39.99 -0.03
N VAL A 44 -10.08 -40.25 -0.27
CA VAL A 44 -11.15 -39.42 0.30
C VAL A 44 -11.30 -39.76 1.79
N GLY A 45 -11.15 -38.76 2.65
CA GLY A 45 -11.15 -38.84 4.12
C GLY A 45 -12.49 -39.24 4.73
N THR A 46 -12.99 -40.43 4.42
CA THR A 46 -14.14 -41.04 5.11
C THR A 46 -13.74 -41.79 6.39
N THR A 47 -12.45 -42.10 6.52
CA THR A 47 -11.79 -42.68 7.69
C THR A 47 -10.37 -42.13 7.77
N ALA A 48 -9.68 -42.30 8.91
CA ALA A 48 -8.27 -41.92 9.02
C ALA A 48 -7.40 -42.70 8.01
N PRO A 49 -6.51 -42.03 7.25
CA PRO A 49 -5.50 -42.73 6.44
C PRO A 49 -4.46 -43.41 7.34
N PRO A 50 -3.67 -44.36 6.80
CA PRO A 50 -2.53 -44.93 7.54
C PRO A 50 -1.58 -43.83 8.02
N ALA A 51 -1.07 -43.93 9.25
CA ALA A 51 -0.29 -42.85 9.88
C ALA A 51 0.98 -42.45 9.11
N ASN A 52 1.53 -43.33 8.27
CA ASN A 52 2.70 -43.06 7.44
C ASN A 52 2.36 -42.67 6.00
N TRP A 53 1.11 -42.32 5.68
CA TRP A 53 0.65 -42.09 4.29
C TRP A 53 1.49 -41.07 3.50
N ALA A 54 2.04 -40.05 4.18
CA ALA A 54 2.88 -39.03 3.58
C ALA A 54 4.37 -39.44 3.45
N ASN A 55 4.78 -40.54 4.08
CA ASN A 55 6.16 -41.01 4.06
C ASN A 55 6.50 -41.64 2.71
N LEU A 56 7.79 -41.61 2.34
CA LEU A 56 8.27 -42.21 1.10
C LEU A 56 7.98 -43.72 0.99
N ASP A 57 8.08 -44.45 2.10
CA ASP A 57 7.92 -45.92 2.13
C ASP A 57 6.46 -46.40 2.10
N PHE A 58 5.49 -45.47 2.08
CA PHE A 58 4.08 -45.80 2.02
C PHE A 58 3.69 -46.40 0.66
N ASN A 59 2.89 -47.46 0.69
CA ASN A 59 2.37 -48.14 -0.49
C ASN A 59 0.94 -47.70 -0.80
N GLU A 60 0.82 -46.88 -1.84
CA GLU A 60 -0.40 -46.25 -2.34
C GLU A 60 -1.26 -47.12 -3.27
N ASN A 61 -0.91 -48.40 -3.50
CA ASN A 61 -1.66 -49.26 -4.43
C ASN A 61 -3.15 -49.48 -4.08
N ASN A 62 -3.56 -49.14 -2.85
CA ASN A 62 -4.97 -49.19 -2.42
C ASN A 62 -5.68 -47.82 -2.50
N TRP A 63 -4.98 -46.77 -2.91
CA TRP A 63 -5.55 -45.44 -3.14
C TRP A 63 -6.09 -45.34 -4.56
N ALA A 64 -7.06 -44.45 -4.76
CA ALA A 64 -7.52 -44.12 -6.10
C ALA A 64 -6.45 -43.29 -6.82
N SER A 65 -6.54 -43.18 -8.15
CA SER A 65 -5.67 -42.31 -8.94
C SER A 65 -6.48 -41.46 -9.90
N GLY A 66 -6.05 -40.21 -10.10
CA GLY A 66 -6.75 -39.21 -10.91
C GLY A 66 -5.87 -38.00 -11.16
N GLN A 67 -6.30 -37.10 -12.05
CA GLN A 67 -5.62 -35.82 -12.22
C GLN A 67 -5.85 -34.95 -10.98
N GLY A 68 -4.83 -34.20 -10.51
CA GLY A 68 -4.98 -33.34 -9.33
C GLY A 68 -5.92 -32.15 -9.58
N GLY A 69 -6.27 -31.40 -8.52
CA GLY A 69 -7.52 -30.63 -8.49
C GLY A 69 -8.66 -31.54 -8.04
N PHE A 70 -8.55 -32.05 -6.81
CA PHE A 70 -9.56 -32.91 -6.20
C PHE A 70 -10.57 -32.07 -5.43
N GLY A 71 -11.82 -32.10 -5.83
CA GLY A 71 -12.81 -31.21 -5.21
C GLY A 71 -14.20 -31.32 -5.79
N TYR A 72 -15.02 -30.31 -5.57
CA TYR A 72 -16.36 -30.20 -6.14
C TYR A 72 -16.88 -28.75 -6.20
N ALA A 73 -17.88 -28.53 -7.06
CA ALA A 73 -18.71 -27.32 -7.24
C ALA A 73 -18.11 -26.16 -8.05
N ASP A 74 -16.84 -25.79 -7.86
CA ASP A 74 -16.26 -24.57 -8.48
C ASP A 74 -15.98 -24.68 -9.99
N GLY A 75 -15.88 -25.91 -10.49
CA GLY A 75 -15.73 -26.18 -11.93
C GLY A 75 -14.29 -26.04 -12.44
N ASP A 76 -13.32 -26.02 -11.54
CA ASP A 76 -11.87 -26.05 -11.75
C ASP A 76 -11.21 -27.38 -11.34
N ASP A 77 -11.96 -28.28 -10.71
CA ASP A 77 -11.51 -29.64 -10.37
C ASP A 77 -11.33 -30.55 -11.59
N ASN A 78 -10.12 -31.08 -11.80
CA ASN A 78 -9.93 -32.13 -12.80
C ASN A 78 -10.49 -33.49 -12.34
N THR A 79 -10.47 -33.77 -11.03
CA THR A 79 -11.07 -34.97 -10.45
C THR A 79 -12.13 -34.60 -9.42
N THR A 80 -13.39 -34.65 -9.84
CA THR A 80 -14.52 -34.43 -8.93
C THR A 80 -14.67 -35.57 -7.91
N ILE A 81 -14.75 -35.20 -6.62
CA ILE A 81 -14.98 -36.12 -5.50
C ILE A 81 -16.32 -35.82 -4.81
N PRO A 82 -16.89 -36.75 -4.02
CA PRO A 82 -18.04 -36.45 -3.18
C PRO A 82 -17.69 -35.42 -2.09
N ASN A 83 -18.69 -34.66 -1.63
CA ASN A 83 -18.57 -33.79 -0.45
C ASN A 83 -17.99 -34.58 0.73
N THR A 84 -16.90 -34.05 1.29
CA THR A 84 -16.07 -34.69 2.31
C THR A 84 -15.49 -33.63 3.23
N LEU A 85 -15.04 -34.02 4.42
CA LEU A 85 -14.29 -33.11 5.29
C LEU A 85 -12.84 -32.97 4.86
N ALA A 86 -12.25 -34.03 4.33
CA ALA A 86 -10.86 -34.03 3.92
C ALA A 86 -10.59 -34.91 2.70
N VAL A 87 -9.57 -34.54 1.95
CA VAL A 87 -8.95 -35.37 0.90
C VAL A 87 -7.44 -35.38 1.09
N PHE A 88 -6.84 -36.55 0.91
CA PHE A 88 -5.40 -36.78 1.04
C PHE A 88 -4.85 -37.22 -0.31
N PHE A 89 -3.75 -36.64 -0.77
CA PHE A 89 -3.17 -37.02 -2.04
C PHE A 89 -1.64 -36.91 -2.03
N ARG A 90 -0.99 -37.72 -2.87
CA ARG A 90 0.48 -37.80 -2.93
C ARG A 90 0.97 -38.16 -4.33
N LYS A 91 2.18 -37.70 -4.64
CA LYS A 91 2.85 -37.97 -5.91
C LYS A 91 4.36 -38.07 -5.69
N SER A 92 4.94 -39.11 -6.29
CA SER A 92 6.38 -39.29 -6.31
C SER A 92 7.03 -38.49 -7.43
N PHE A 93 8.25 -38.03 -7.19
CA PHE A 93 9.11 -37.34 -8.17
C PHE A 93 10.58 -37.76 -7.97
N GLN A 94 11.44 -37.45 -8.93
CA GLN A 94 12.86 -37.79 -8.89
C GLN A 94 13.71 -36.55 -8.61
N VAL A 95 14.78 -36.70 -7.85
CA VAL A 95 15.85 -35.71 -7.68
C VAL A 95 17.14 -36.33 -8.19
N ASP A 96 17.70 -35.76 -9.24
CA ASP A 96 18.91 -36.29 -9.88
C ASP A 96 20.19 -35.91 -9.13
N ASP A 97 20.26 -34.68 -8.61
CA ASP A 97 21.40 -34.14 -7.87
C ASP A 97 20.89 -33.12 -6.83
N LEU A 98 21.21 -33.35 -5.55
CA LEU A 98 20.79 -32.46 -4.47
C LEU A 98 21.56 -31.13 -4.46
N ASP A 99 22.81 -31.13 -4.92
CA ASP A 99 23.66 -29.93 -4.90
C ASP A 99 23.19 -28.88 -5.91
N GLU A 100 22.30 -29.27 -6.84
CA GLU A 100 21.76 -28.41 -7.88
C GLU A 100 20.42 -27.75 -7.52
N ILE A 101 19.80 -28.13 -6.39
CA ILE A 101 18.57 -27.52 -5.86
C ILE A 101 18.93 -26.45 -4.83
N LEU A 102 18.49 -25.22 -5.07
CA LEU A 102 18.77 -24.07 -4.21
C LEU A 102 17.62 -23.75 -3.24
N SER A 103 16.38 -23.84 -3.73
CA SER A 103 15.16 -23.47 -3.02
C SER A 103 13.99 -24.29 -3.57
N ALA A 104 12.87 -24.33 -2.84
CA ALA A 104 11.61 -24.87 -3.33
C ALA A 104 10.45 -23.90 -3.08
N ALA A 105 9.40 -24.03 -3.88
CA ALA A 105 8.16 -23.28 -3.73
C ALA A 105 6.98 -24.24 -3.87
N VAL A 106 6.09 -24.20 -2.88
CA VAL A 106 4.78 -24.85 -2.93
C VAL A 106 3.76 -23.78 -3.29
N HIS A 107 3.12 -23.92 -4.44
CA HIS A 107 1.96 -23.11 -4.80
C HIS A 107 0.69 -23.92 -4.56
N GLY A 108 -0.29 -23.34 -3.87
CA GLY A 108 -1.56 -23.99 -3.57
C GLY A 108 -2.75 -23.06 -3.82
N ASP A 109 -3.68 -23.48 -4.66
CA ASP A 109 -5.04 -22.91 -4.72
C ASP A 109 -5.97 -23.92 -4.05
N TYR A 110 -6.57 -23.50 -2.93
CA TYR A 110 -7.25 -24.43 -2.02
C TYR A 110 -8.45 -23.81 -1.35
N ASP A 111 -9.38 -24.70 -0.99
CA ASP A 111 -10.58 -24.38 -0.22
C ASP A 111 -10.94 -25.58 0.67
N ASP A 112 -10.93 -25.50 2.00
CA ASP A 112 -10.69 -24.30 2.84
C ASP A 112 -9.28 -24.23 3.44
N GLY A 113 -8.63 -25.36 3.70
CA GLY A 113 -7.34 -25.38 4.41
C GLY A 113 -6.51 -26.59 4.06
N PHE A 114 -5.19 -26.51 4.26
CA PHE A 114 -4.30 -27.60 3.87
C PHE A 114 -3.10 -27.79 4.81
N VAL A 115 -2.49 -28.97 4.71
CA VAL A 115 -1.12 -29.25 5.19
C VAL A 115 -0.38 -30.02 4.11
N ALA A 116 0.85 -29.59 3.80
CA ALA A 116 1.71 -30.18 2.78
C ALA A 116 2.97 -30.79 3.40
N TYR A 117 3.40 -31.91 2.83
CA TYR A 117 4.47 -32.75 3.34
C TYR A 117 5.46 -33.12 2.24
N LEU A 118 6.73 -33.20 2.60
CA LEU A 118 7.81 -33.71 1.76
C LEU A 118 8.48 -34.87 2.48
N ASN A 119 8.44 -36.06 1.88
CA ASN A 119 8.94 -37.31 2.47
C ASN A 119 8.44 -37.59 3.91
N GLY A 120 7.21 -37.14 4.22
CA GLY A 120 6.57 -37.32 5.52
C GLY A 120 6.86 -36.20 6.53
N VAL A 121 7.65 -35.18 6.18
CA VAL A 121 7.90 -33.99 7.01
C VAL A 121 6.98 -32.87 6.54
N GLU A 122 6.28 -32.22 7.47
CA GLU A 122 5.44 -31.04 7.18
C GLU A 122 6.31 -29.87 6.70
N ILE A 123 5.96 -29.28 5.55
CA ILE A 123 6.69 -28.18 4.93
C ILE A 123 5.84 -26.90 4.73
N ALA A 124 4.52 -27.02 4.68
CA ALA A 124 3.62 -25.87 4.58
C ALA A 124 2.25 -26.21 5.17
N ARG A 125 1.55 -25.19 5.66
CA ARG A 125 0.23 -25.30 6.29
C ARG A 125 -0.50 -23.98 6.13
N SER A 126 -1.79 -24.02 5.80
CA SER A 126 -2.62 -22.81 5.74
C SER A 126 -2.84 -22.21 7.12
N PHE A 127 -3.02 -20.88 7.19
CA PHE A 127 -3.14 -20.14 8.45
C PHE A 127 -4.33 -20.59 9.34
N ASN A 128 -5.33 -21.23 8.74
CA ASN A 128 -6.57 -21.70 9.37
C ASN A 128 -6.52 -23.19 9.78
N MET A 129 -5.36 -23.84 9.71
CA MET A 129 -5.21 -25.27 10.03
C MET A 129 -4.46 -25.54 11.34
N GLY A 130 -4.86 -24.95 12.46
CA GLY A 130 -4.28 -25.28 13.77
C GLY A 130 -2.76 -25.02 13.89
N THR A 131 -2.11 -25.64 14.88
CA THR A 131 -0.69 -25.37 15.21
C THR A 131 0.27 -26.18 14.31
N PRO A 132 1.30 -25.57 13.70
CA PRO A 132 2.31 -26.28 12.90
C PRO A 132 2.98 -27.44 13.65
N GLY A 133 3.25 -28.54 12.93
CA GLY A 133 3.85 -29.76 13.48
C GLY A 133 2.91 -30.61 14.35
N THR A 134 1.62 -30.27 14.40
CA THR A 134 0.60 -31.10 15.06
C THR A 134 -0.16 -31.96 14.03
N VAL A 135 -0.48 -33.18 14.41
CA VAL A 135 -1.26 -34.10 13.57
C VAL A 135 -2.67 -33.56 13.41
N VAL A 136 -3.12 -33.46 12.16
CA VAL A 136 -4.51 -33.14 11.79
C VAL A 136 -5.27 -34.45 11.61
N SER A 137 -6.44 -34.58 12.24
CA SER A 137 -7.29 -35.75 12.02
C SER A 137 -8.16 -35.56 10.76
N TYR A 138 -8.50 -36.66 10.08
CA TYR A 138 -9.31 -36.62 8.85
C TYR A 138 -10.69 -35.95 8.99
N ASP A 139 -11.18 -35.83 10.22
CA ASP A 139 -12.45 -35.21 10.60
C ASP A 139 -12.28 -33.84 11.29
N GLN A 140 -11.05 -33.33 11.37
CA GLN A 140 -10.77 -31.97 11.81
C GLN A 140 -11.16 -30.98 10.71
N THR A 141 -11.84 -29.91 11.11
CA THR A 141 -12.21 -28.78 10.25
C THR A 141 -11.18 -27.66 10.36
N THR A 142 -11.20 -26.74 9.39
CA THR A 142 -10.46 -25.49 9.50
C THR A 142 -11.07 -24.57 10.58
N ASP A 143 -10.28 -23.59 11.05
CA ASP A 143 -10.72 -22.57 12.01
C ASP A 143 -11.51 -21.41 11.35
N GLY A 144 -11.57 -21.38 10.02
CA GLY A 144 -12.26 -20.36 9.22
C GLY A 144 -12.13 -20.61 7.72
N ASP A 145 -12.89 -19.86 6.93
CA ASP A 145 -13.01 -20.06 5.48
C ASP A 145 -11.79 -19.52 4.71
N HIS A 146 -11.48 -20.13 3.56
CA HIS A 146 -10.56 -19.58 2.55
C HIS A 146 -10.95 -20.11 1.16
N GLU A 147 -11.07 -19.21 0.20
CA GLU A 147 -11.58 -19.53 -1.14
C GLU A 147 -10.45 -19.70 -2.15
N ALA A 148 -10.59 -20.69 -3.04
CA ALA A 148 -9.76 -20.79 -4.24
C ALA A 148 -10.01 -19.62 -5.20
N VAL A 149 -8.99 -19.21 -5.98
CA VAL A 149 -9.05 -18.00 -6.80
C VAL A 149 -8.61 -18.21 -8.26
N MET A 150 -7.94 -19.32 -8.60
CA MET A 150 -7.43 -19.51 -9.96
C MET A 150 -8.55 -19.65 -10.99
N TYR A 151 -9.70 -20.21 -10.61
CA TYR A 151 -10.88 -20.30 -11.49
C TYR A 151 -11.44 -18.93 -11.89
N GLN A 152 -11.10 -17.86 -11.16
CA GLN A 152 -11.46 -16.48 -11.44
C GLN A 152 -10.32 -15.67 -12.09
N GLY A 153 -9.20 -16.33 -12.45
CA GLY A 153 -8.01 -15.68 -12.98
C GLY A 153 -7.08 -15.08 -11.91
N GLY A 154 -7.26 -15.47 -10.65
CA GLY A 154 -6.32 -15.23 -9.57
C GLY A 154 -5.05 -16.08 -9.69
N VAL A 155 -4.22 -16.01 -8.66
CA VAL A 155 -2.94 -16.72 -8.55
C VAL A 155 -2.89 -17.44 -7.21
N PRO A 156 -2.29 -18.65 -7.15
CA PRO A 156 -2.28 -19.45 -5.93
C PRO A 156 -1.40 -18.83 -4.84
N ASP A 157 -1.69 -19.17 -3.58
CA ASP A 157 -0.80 -18.90 -2.45
C ASP A 157 0.55 -19.58 -2.66
N VAL A 158 1.61 -19.05 -2.05
CA VAL A 158 2.97 -19.57 -2.19
C VAL A 158 3.71 -19.66 -0.86
N TYR A 159 4.39 -20.78 -0.66
CA TYR A 159 5.20 -21.08 0.50
C TYR A 159 6.61 -21.44 0.01
N ILE A 160 7.60 -20.63 0.41
CA ILE A 160 9.00 -20.76 -0.05
C ILE A 160 9.80 -21.49 1.03
N LEU A 161 10.59 -22.47 0.60
CA LEU A 161 11.56 -23.20 1.41
C LEU A 161 12.95 -22.87 0.89
N ASP A 162 13.80 -22.31 1.74
CA ASP A 162 15.19 -22.05 1.38
C ASP A 162 16.05 -23.31 1.48
N TYR A 163 17.33 -23.20 1.11
CA TYR A 163 18.28 -24.32 1.20
C TYR A 163 18.34 -24.98 2.59
N ASN A 164 18.26 -24.20 3.67
CA ASN A 164 18.32 -24.73 5.03
C ASN A 164 17.01 -25.44 5.41
N ASP A 165 15.87 -24.94 4.93
CA ASP A 165 14.58 -25.59 5.12
C ASP A 165 14.52 -26.95 4.41
N LEU A 166 15.20 -27.08 3.27
CA LEU A 166 15.27 -28.33 2.49
C LEU A 166 16.30 -29.34 3.00
N ASP A 167 17.26 -28.92 3.84
CA ASP A 167 18.34 -29.77 4.31
C ASP A 167 17.80 -31.01 5.04
N GLY A 168 18.14 -32.19 4.54
CA GLY A 168 17.66 -33.47 5.05
C GLY A 168 16.20 -33.82 4.73
N LEU A 169 15.46 -32.98 4.01
CA LEU A 169 14.09 -33.29 3.55
C LEU A 169 14.08 -34.07 2.24
N LEU A 170 15.02 -33.80 1.35
CA LEU A 170 15.17 -34.45 0.05
C LEU A 170 16.26 -35.53 0.08
N GLN A 171 16.15 -36.51 -0.81
CA GLN A 171 17.21 -37.46 -1.12
C GLN A 171 17.42 -37.58 -2.64
N GLU A 172 18.61 -37.96 -3.08
CA GLU A 172 18.81 -38.35 -4.48
C GLU A 172 17.95 -39.59 -4.81
N GLY A 173 17.31 -39.56 -5.98
CA GLY A 173 16.34 -40.57 -6.41
C GLY A 173 14.91 -40.20 -6.05
N GLU A 174 14.13 -41.19 -5.61
CA GLU A 174 12.69 -41.03 -5.39
C GLU A 174 12.38 -40.24 -4.11
N ASN A 175 11.49 -39.25 -4.26
CA ASN A 175 10.92 -38.44 -3.20
C ASN A 175 9.39 -38.42 -3.35
N VAL A 176 8.67 -38.04 -2.31
CA VAL A 176 7.21 -37.88 -2.34
C VAL A 176 6.77 -36.53 -1.82
N PHE A 177 5.90 -35.86 -2.57
CA PHE A 177 5.15 -34.69 -2.14
C PHE A 177 3.70 -35.11 -1.86
N ALA A 178 3.18 -34.70 -0.71
CA ALA A 178 1.88 -35.14 -0.22
C ALA A 178 1.13 -33.97 0.42
N VAL A 179 -0.19 -33.95 0.29
CA VAL A 179 -1.04 -32.86 0.78
C VAL A 179 -2.34 -33.43 1.35
N GLU A 180 -2.81 -32.85 2.45
CA GLU A 180 -4.18 -33.01 2.95
C GLU A 180 -4.90 -31.67 2.83
N VAL A 181 -6.13 -31.69 2.32
CA VAL A 181 -7.02 -30.51 2.22
C VAL A 181 -8.28 -30.78 3.03
N HIS A 182 -8.73 -29.78 3.78
CA HIS A 182 -9.81 -29.85 4.76
C HIS A 182 -10.83 -28.73 4.54
N ASN A 183 -12.10 -29.06 4.74
CA ASN A 183 -13.19 -28.09 4.76
C ASN A 183 -13.44 -27.51 6.14
N VAL A 184 -14.02 -26.31 6.18
CA VAL A 184 -14.44 -25.61 7.41
C VAL A 184 -15.59 -26.31 8.13
N ASN A 185 -16.41 -27.09 7.41
CA ASN A 185 -17.44 -27.93 8.00
C ASN A 185 -17.97 -28.99 7.01
N SER A 186 -18.78 -29.93 7.52
CA SER A 186 -19.37 -31.03 6.74
C SER A 186 -20.48 -30.62 5.78
N THR A 187 -20.85 -29.34 5.75
CA THR A 187 -21.83 -28.76 4.84
C THR A 187 -21.23 -27.75 3.88
N SER A 188 -19.89 -27.69 3.77
CA SER A 188 -19.20 -26.82 2.81
C SER A 188 -19.76 -27.01 1.40
N SER A 189 -19.91 -25.92 0.66
CA SER A 189 -20.50 -25.89 -0.69
C SER A 189 -19.56 -26.45 -1.75
N ASP A 190 -18.26 -26.38 -1.49
CA ASP A 190 -17.14 -26.50 -2.41
C ASP A 190 -15.96 -27.19 -1.71
N MET A 191 -14.97 -27.53 -2.52
CA MET A 191 -13.61 -27.86 -2.11
C MET A 191 -12.76 -27.75 -3.37
N SER A 192 -11.59 -27.14 -3.25
CA SER A 192 -10.62 -26.99 -4.35
C SER A 192 -9.23 -27.39 -3.85
N SER A 193 -8.42 -28.06 -4.68
CA SER A 193 -7.08 -28.52 -4.28
C SER A 193 -6.08 -28.63 -5.44
N LEU A 194 -5.60 -27.49 -5.91
CA LEU A 194 -4.61 -27.39 -6.99
C LEU A 194 -3.23 -27.06 -6.38
N PHE A 195 -2.31 -28.03 -6.39
CA PHE A 195 -0.97 -27.86 -5.81
C PHE A 195 0.16 -28.11 -6.81
N PHE A 196 1.18 -27.28 -6.73
CA PHE A 196 2.39 -27.33 -7.55
C PHE A 196 3.62 -27.35 -6.65
N LEU A 197 4.65 -28.11 -7.05
CA LEU A 197 5.97 -28.07 -6.42
C LEU A 197 7.01 -27.66 -7.46
N SER A 198 7.70 -26.56 -7.20
CA SER A 198 8.75 -26.03 -8.06
C SER A 198 10.07 -25.91 -7.30
N PHE A 199 11.18 -26.04 -8.02
CA PHE A 199 12.53 -25.90 -7.49
C PHE A 199 13.29 -24.79 -8.20
N GLU A 200 14.06 -24.02 -7.43
CA GLU A 200 15.10 -23.17 -7.97
C GLU A 200 16.34 -24.03 -8.23
N LEU A 201 16.80 -24.04 -9.46
CA LEU A 201 17.95 -24.80 -9.88
C LEU A 201 19.14 -23.90 -10.18
N ASN A 202 20.33 -24.45 -9.95
CA ASN A 202 21.57 -23.83 -10.37
C ASN A 202 21.60 -23.54 -11.87
N THR A 203 22.46 -22.58 -12.21
CA THR A 203 22.68 -22.15 -13.58
C THR A 203 23.18 -23.29 -14.48
N GLY A 204 22.43 -23.56 -15.55
CA GLY A 204 22.85 -24.46 -16.63
C GLY A 204 22.44 -25.93 -16.46
N VAL A 205 21.68 -26.27 -15.42
CA VAL A 205 21.00 -27.56 -15.28
C VAL A 205 19.52 -27.44 -15.68
N SER A 206 18.87 -28.57 -15.96
CA SER A 206 17.43 -28.62 -16.22
C SER A 206 16.96 -30.06 -16.01
N TYR A 207 16.04 -30.25 -15.08
CA TYR A 207 15.58 -31.57 -14.61
C TYR A 207 14.07 -31.75 -14.74
N TYR A 208 13.31 -30.66 -14.67
CA TYR A 208 11.86 -30.63 -14.59
C TYR A 208 11.24 -29.80 -15.72
N GLY A 209 9.92 -29.56 -15.63
CA GLY A 209 9.18 -28.80 -16.63
C GLY A 209 9.27 -27.27 -16.41
N THR A 210 8.87 -26.51 -17.43
CA THR A 210 8.79 -25.04 -17.32
C THR A 210 7.73 -24.63 -16.31
N THR A 211 8.01 -23.59 -15.52
CA THR A 211 7.00 -23.04 -14.61
C THR A 211 5.76 -22.56 -15.37
N PRO A 212 4.56 -22.64 -14.77
CA PRO A 212 3.34 -22.05 -15.32
C PRO A 212 3.50 -20.54 -15.63
N ASP A 213 2.73 -20.01 -16.58
CA ASP A 213 2.81 -18.59 -16.97
C ASP A 213 2.46 -17.61 -15.83
N TRP A 214 1.65 -18.06 -14.87
CA TRP A 214 1.29 -17.30 -13.67
C TRP A 214 2.34 -17.42 -12.55
N PHE A 215 3.38 -18.25 -12.70
CA PHE A 215 4.37 -18.46 -11.67
C PHE A 215 5.12 -17.17 -11.37
N TYR A 216 5.02 -16.72 -10.12
CA TYR A 216 5.89 -15.72 -9.55
C TYR A 216 6.15 -16.05 -8.09
N LEU A 217 7.26 -15.56 -7.57
CA LEU A 217 7.57 -15.59 -6.15
C LEU A 217 7.52 -14.15 -5.62
N PRO A 218 6.88 -13.92 -4.46
CA PRO A 218 7.07 -12.70 -3.71
C PRO A 218 8.56 -12.58 -3.43
N THR A 219 9.20 -11.55 -3.97
CA THR A 219 10.56 -11.23 -3.53
C THR A 219 10.47 -10.75 -2.09
N GLU A 220 11.07 -11.47 -1.15
CA GLU A 220 11.29 -10.98 0.21
C GLU A 220 11.99 -9.62 0.13
N PHE A 221 11.30 -8.58 0.58
CA PHE A 221 11.82 -7.23 0.53
C PHE A 221 12.98 -7.14 1.53
N THR A 222 14.22 -7.13 1.04
CA THR A 222 15.41 -7.13 1.91
C THR A 222 16.19 -5.82 1.88
N ALA A 223 16.00 -5.01 0.83
CA ALA A 223 16.74 -3.78 0.64
C ALA A 223 16.02 -2.76 -0.26
N SER A 224 16.32 -1.48 -0.07
CA SER A 224 15.90 -0.39 -0.96
C SER A 224 16.89 0.77 -0.93
N HIS A 225 16.87 1.60 -1.99
CA HIS A 225 17.55 2.90 -1.98
C HIS A 225 16.69 4.00 -1.33
N LEU A 226 15.42 3.70 -1.02
CA LEU A 226 14.57 4.54 -0.18
C LEU A 226 14.76 4.15 1.29
N PRO A 227 14.51 5.07 2.24
CA PRO A 227 14.42 4.71 3.65
C PRO A 227 13.41 3.59 3.87
N ILE A 228 13.67 2.74 4.86
CA ILE A 228 12.76 1.67 5.26
C ILE A 228 12.14 2.05 6.59
N VAL A 229 10.81 2.14 6.62
CA VAL A 229 10.02 2.36 7.84
C VAL A 229 9.39 1.04 8.23
N ILE A 230 9.74 0.56 9.42
CA ILE A 230 9.20 -0.66 10.01
C ILE A 230 8.21 -0.26 11.10
N VAL A 231 7.00 -0.83 11.06
CA VAL A 231 5.96 -0.62 12.08
C VAL A 231 5.53 -1.95 12.67
N HIS A 232 5.49 -2.03 14.00
CA HIS A 232 4.97 -3.17 14.76
C HIS A 232 3.76 -2.74 15.59
N THR A 233 2.61 -3.36 15.34
CA THR A 233 1.35 -3.08 16.05
C THR A 233 1.11 -4.00 17.23
N ASN A 234 2.06 -4.88 17.56
CA ASN A 234 1.95 -5.89 18.62
C ASN A 234 0.72 -6.80 18.46
N GLY A 235 0.37 -7.14 17.21
CA GLY A 235 -0.77 -7.99 16.87
C GLY A 235 -2.13 -7.29 16.93
N GLN A 236 -2.17 -5.96 17.07
CA GLN A 236 -3.42 -5.19 17.00
C GLN A 236 -3.76 -4.79 15.57
N ASP A 237 -5.05 -4.85 15.23
CA ASP A 237 -5.58 -4.25 14.01
C ASP A 237 -5.55 -2.73 14.08
N ILE A 238 -5.26 -2.08 12.96
CA ILE A 238 -5.25 -0.63 12.85
C ILE A 238 -6.68 -0.15 12.55
N PRO A 239 -7.35 0.59 13.46
CA PRO A 239 -8.74 1.01 13.27
C PRO A 239 -8.85 2.24 12.36
N ASN A 240 -10.07 2.56 11.91
CA ASN A 240 -10.35 3.78 11.14
C ASN A 240 -10.34 5.07 11.98
N GLU A 241 -10.55 4.94 13.29
CA GLU A 241 -10.50 6.04 14.24
C GLU A 241 -9.97 5.51 15.57
N ASN A 242 -9.38 6.40 16.37
CA ASN A 242 -8.75 6.10 17.65
C ASN A 242 -7.44 5.35 17.47
N LYS A 243 -6.37 6.11 17.19
CA LYS A 243 -4.99 5.64 17.12
C LYS A 243 -4.64 4.61 18.20
N ILE A 244 -4.26 3.42 17.77
CA ILE A 244 -3.62 2.42 18.62
C ILE A 244 -2.15 2.77 18.81
N THR A 245 -1.55 2.31 19.92
CA THR A 245 -0.11 2.47 20.13
C THR A 245 0.65 1.36 19.38
N ALA A 246 1.59 1.78 18.54
CA ALA A 246 2.51 0.91 17.81
C ALA A 246 3.96 1.37 18.04
N HIS A 247 4.92 0.59 17.55
CA HIS A 247 6.32 0.96 17.53
C HIS A 247 6.78 1.20 16.09
N MET A 248 7.51 2.28 15.86
CA MET A 248 8.06 2.63 14.55
C MET A 248 9.57 2.74 14.63
N SER A 249 10.24 2.12 13.67
CA SER A 249 11.69 2.15 13.50
C SER A 249 12.02 2.54 12.05
N ILE A 250 13.06 3.35 11.85
CA ILE A 250 13.44 3.86 10.53
C ILE A 250 14.92 3.60 10.26
N ILE A 251 15.19 3.04 9.09
CA ILE A 251 16.52 2.82 8.52
C ILE A 251 16.71 3.79 7.35
N ASP A 252 17.69 4.68 7.47
CA ASP A 252 18.13 5.60 6.43
C ASP A 252 19.66 5.83 6.52
N ASN A 253 20.42 5.08 5.72
CA ASN A 253 21.87 5.19 5.56
C ASN A 253 22.27 6.46 4.79
N GLY A 254 21.30 7.21 4.26
CA GLY A 254 21.50 8.47 3.58
C GLY A 254 21.58 8.37 2.05
N PRO A 255 21.70 9.53 1.37
CA PRO A 255 21.57 9.60 -0.08
C PRO A 255 22.62 8.79 -0.84
N GLY A 256 22.17 7.89 -1.71
CA GLY A 256 23.03 7.08 -2.57
C GLY A 256 23.49 5.75 -1.96
N GLU A 257 23.22 5.54 -0.67
CA GLU A 257 23.45 4.27 0.00
C GLU A 257 22.23 3.35 -0.16
N THR A 258 22.45 2.03 -0.01
CA THR A 258 21.37 1.05 0.07
C THR A 258 21.03 0.81 1.55
N ASN A 259 19.74 0.81 1.86
CA ASN A 259 19.19 0.41 3.16
C ASN A 259 18.85 -1.08 3.11
N HIS A 260 19.27 -1.83 4.11
CA HIS A 260 18.92 -3.24 4.29
C HIS A 260 18.01 -3.40 5.51
N LEU A 261 17.07 -4.35 5.50
CA LEU A 261 16.24 -4.64 6.68
C LEU A 261 17.04 -5.09 7.91
N SER A 262 18.25 -5.61 7.69
CA SER A 262 19.18 -6.03 8.73
C SER A 262 20.02 -4.89 9.31
N ASP A 263 19.92 -3.67 8.77
CA ASP A 263 20.66 -2.51 9.26
C ASP A 263 20.12 -2.03 10.61
N PRO A 264 20.95 -1.37 11.43
CA PRO A 264 20.48 -0.75 12.66
C PRO A 264 19.48 0.38 12.37
N TYR A 265 18.47 0.53 13.23
CA TYR A 265 17.54 1.66 13.20
C TYR A 265 18.27 2.95 13.57
N ASN A 266 18.67 3.71 12.55
CA ASN A 266 19.62 4.81 12.67
C ASN A 266 18.99 6.19 12.49
N HIS A 267 17.69 6.26 12.13
CA HIS A 267 17.00 7.52 11.88
C HIS A 267 15.94 7.85 12.94
N TYR A 268 15.02 6.93 13.22
CA TYR A 268 14.04 7.04 14.31
C TYR A 268 13.77 5.67 14.91
N ASP A 269 13.53 5.62 16.22
CA ASP A 269 13.13 4.41 16.92
C ASP A 269 12.29 4.79 18.15
N GLY A 270 10.98 4.52 18.11
CA GLY A 270 10.09 4.92 19.21
C GLY A 270 8.61 4.62 19.00
N PHE A 271 7.81 4.99 20.01
CA PHE A 271 6.36 4.78 19.98
C PHE A 271 5.66 5.73 19.02
N ILE A 272 4.56 5.23 18.45
CA ILE A 272 3.64 6.01 17.64
C ILE A 272 2.19 5.69 17.99
N GLY A 273 1.27 6.62 17.74
CA GLY A 273 -0.13 6.35 17.50
C GLY A 273 -0.36 6.11 16.01
N ILE A 274 -1.13 5.09 15.62
CA ILE A 274 -1.47 4.81 14.23
C ILE A 274 -2.95 4.45 14.05
N GLU A 275 -3.57 5.02 13.02
CA GLU A 275 -4.94 4.71 12.56
C GLU A 275 -5.00 4.77 11.03
N LEU A 276 -6.01 4.15 10.43
CA LEU A 276 -6.30 4.32 9.00
C LEU A 276 -6.72 5.77 8.73
N ARG A 277 -6.47 6.23 7.51
CA ARG A 277 -6.83 7.58 7.08
C ARG A 277 -7.52 7.62 5.72
N GLY A 278 -8.44 8.57 5.61
CA GLY A 278 -9.07 9.03 4.38
C GLY A 278 -10.56 8.72 4.35
N SER A 279 -11.18 8.95 3.20
CA SER A 279 -12.60 8.61 2.96
C SER A 279 -12.68 7.47 1.94
N SER A 280 -12.62 7.77 0.65
CA SER A 280 -12.67 6.75 -0.42
C SER A 280 -11.47 5.80 -0.40
N THR A 281 -10.32 6.28 0.07
CA THR A 281 -9.08 5.49 0.16
C THR A 281 -9.17 4.34 1.16
N LEU A 282 -10.11 4.38 2.11
CA LEU A 282 -10.35 3.27 3.04
C LEU A 282 -10.78 1.98 2.33
N TRP A 283 -11.36 2.10 1.12
CA TRP A 283 -11.80 0.96 0.31
C TRP A 283 -10.68 0.39 -0.57
N PHE A 284 -9.51 1.02 -0.64
CA PHE A 284 -8.41 0.54 -1.47
C PHE A 284 -7.66 -0.61 -0.78
N PRO A 285 -7.13 -1.60 -1.53
CA PRO A 285 -6.30 -2.66 -0.96
C PRO A 285 -5.10 -2.12 -0.17
N LYS A 286 -4.41 -1.11 -0.72
CA LYS A 286 -3.30 -0.45 -0.04
C LYS A 286 -3.79 0.72 0.82
N LYS A 287 -3.77 0.52 2.14
CA LYS A 287 -4.25 1.48 3.14
C LYS A 287 -3.29 2.65 3.34
N GLN A 288 -3.84 3.79 3.75
CA GLN A 288 -3.09 4.97 4.20
C GLN A 288 -3.25 5.12 5.71
N PHE A 289 -2.28 5.77 6.34
CA PHE A 289 -2.28 5.90 7.80
C PHE A 289 -2.06 7.34 8.26
N ALA A 290 -2.74 7.73 9.33
CA ALA A 290 -2.36 8.87 10.15
C ALA A 290 -1.44 8.36 11.27
N VAL A 291 -0.29 8.98 11.44
CA VAL A 291 0.76 8.56 12.37
C VAL A 291 1.10 9.71 13.30
N GLU A 292 1.14 9.43 14.60
CA GLU A 292 1.47 10.40 15.64
C GLU A 292 2.71 9.91 16.40
N THR A 293 3.84 10.62 16.41
CA THR A 293 4.99 10.21 17.23
C THR A 293 4.73 10.48 18.71
N ARG A 294 5.03 9.49 19.56
CA ARG A 294 4.71 9.50 20.99
C ARG A 294 5.93 9.23 21.86
N ASP A 295 5.94 9.80 23.06
CA ASP A 295 6.94 9.51 24.08
C ASP A 295 6.60 8.20 24.84
N SER A 296 7.41 7.84 25.84
CA SER A 296 7.19 6.64 26.65
C SER A 296 5.91 6.67 27.51
N LEU A 297 5.31 7.85 27.70
CA LEU A 297 4.07 8.04 28.45
C LEU A 297 2.84 8.03 27.53
N GLY A 298 3.05 8.00 26.20
CA GLY A 298 1.99 8.07 25.20
C GLY A 298 1.58 9.49 24.83
N GLU A 299 2.33 10.50 25.27
CA GLU A 299 2.10 11.91 24.95
C GLU A 299 2.78 12.29 23.63
N ASN A 300 2.37 13.42 23.04
CA ASN A 300 2.95 13.91 21.79
C ASN A 300 4.47 14.11 21.90
N ASN A 301 5.20 13.55 20.94
CA ASN A 301 6.65 13.69 20.84
C ASN A 301 7.00 14.33 19.50
N ASN A 302 7.31 15.63 19.51
CA ASN A 302 7.71 16.36 18.31
C ASN A 302 9.11 15.94 17.90
N VAL A 303 9.26 15.43 16.69
CA VAL A 303 10.54 14.94 16.15
C VAL A 303 10.78 15.42 14.74
N SER A 304 12.03 15.55 14.33
CA SER A 304 12.38 15.83 12.94
C SER A 304 12.56 14.53 12.18
N LEU A 305 11.75 14.31 11.14
CA LEU A 305 11.88 13.16 10.24
C LEU A 305 12.37 13.62 8.86
N PHE A 306 13.44 13.01 8.35
CA PHE A 306 14.00 13.25 7.02
C PHE A 306 14.33 14.73 6.75
N GLY A 307 14.78 15.44 7.78
CA GLY A 307 15.12 16.87 7.71
C GLY A 307 13.91 17.81 7.67
N MET A 308 12.69 17.31 7.85
CA MET A 308 11.50 18.14 8.04
C MET A 308 11.50 18.76 9.45
N PRO A 309 11.06 20.03 9.62
CA PRO A 309 10.73 20.62 10.91
C PRO A 309 10.02 19.68 11.89
N GLU A 310 10.34 19.86 13.18
CA GLU A 310 9.84 19.00 14.25
C GLU A 310 8.31 19.05 14.33
N GLU A 311 7.70 17.87 14.36
CA GLU A 311 6.27 17.72 14.60
C GLU A 311 5.93 16.32 15.10
N ASN A 312 4.72 16.14 15.62
CA ASN A 312 4.21 14.84 16.00
C ASN A 312 3.19 14.25 15.01
N ASP A 313 2.47 15.06 14.22
CA ASP A 313 1.45 14.58 13.28
C ASP A 313 2.01 14.38 11.85
N TRP A 314 2.01 13.12 11.40
CA TRP A 314 2.50 12.66 10.11
C TRP A 314 1.44 11.85 9.35
N ILE A 315 1.62 11.73 8.04
CA ILE A 315 0.73 10.94 7.17
C ILE A 315 1.59 9.98 6.37
N PHE A 316 1.23 8.69 6.40
CA PHE A 316 1.75 7.68 5.49
C PHE A 316 0.77 7.57 4.32
N ASN A 317 1.02 8.38 3.28
CA ASN A 317 0.20 8.39 2.09
C ASN A 317 0.55 7.18 1.20
N ALA A 318 -0.47 6.41 0.84
CA ALA A 318 -0.37 5.36 -0.17
C ALA A 318 -0.97 5.87 -1.51
N PRO A 319 -0.15 6.23 -2.50
CA PRO A 319 -0.63 6.69 -3.80
C PRO A 319 -1.15 5.53 -4.69
N TYR A 320 -2.09 4.73 -4.19
CA TYR A 320 -2.56 3.48 -4.81
C TYR A 320 -3.13 3.67 -6.24
N THR A 321 -3.93 4.71 -6.43
CA THR A 321 -4.55 5.05 -7.73
C THR A 321 -3.65 5.94 -8.59
N ASP A 322 -2.64 6.58 -8.00
CA ASP A 322 -1.63 7.35 -8.75
C ASP A 322 -0.49 6.42 -9.16
N LYS A 323 -0.57 5.87 -10.38
CA LYS A 323 0.46 4.96 -10.91
C LYS A 323 1.84 5.58 -11.11
N SER A 324 1.95 6.91 -11.04
CA SER A 324 3.25 7.59 -11.03
C SER A 324 3.87 7.67 -9.64
N LEU A 325 3.06 7.53 -8.58
CA LEU A 325 3.42 7.77 -7.17
C LEU A 325 3.89 9.22 -6.89
N MET A 326 3.77 10.14 -7.85
CA MET A 326 4.49 11.41 -7.85
C MET A 326 3.61 12.65 -7.91
N ARG A 327 2.31 12.56 -8.19
CA ARG A 327 1.48 13.75 -8.50
C ARG A 327 1.38 14.73 -7.33
N ASN A 328 1.04 14.23 -6.14
CA ASN A 328 1.04 15.02 -4.91
C ASN A 328 2.43 15.59 -4.60
N VAL A 329 3.47 14.75 -4.68
CA VAL A 329 4.85 15.14 -4.39
C VAL A 329 5.32 16.25 -5.32
N LEU A 330 5.03 16.13 -6.61
CA LEU A 330 5.42 17.08 -7.64
C LEU A 330 4.79 18.45 -7.39
N ILE A 331 3.46 18.52 -7.21
CA ILE A 331 2.78 19.80 -7.04
C ILE A 331 3.10 20.44 -5.68
N TYR A 332 3.25 19.65 -4.62
CA TYR A 332 3.66 20.19 -3.31
C TYR A 332 5.09 20.76 -3.39
N LYS A 333 5.99 20.11 -4.12
CA LYS A 333 7.31 20.69 -4.40
C LYS A 333 7.20 21.99 -5.20
N MET A 334 6.40 22.01 -6.27
CA MET A 334 6.21 23.23 -7.08
C MET A 334 5.67 24.39 -6.24
N ALA A 335 4.73 24.13 -5.33
CA ALA A 335 4.21 25.14 -4.41
C ALA A 335 5.29 25.70 -3.47
N ARG A 336 6.11 24.82 -2.89
CA ARG A 336 7.25 25.24 -2.06
C ARG A 336 8.29 26.02 -2.85
N ASP A 337 8.60 25.60 -4.08
CA ASP A 337 9.52 26.32 -4.96
C ASP A 337 8.95 27.70 -5.37
N ALA A 338 7.63 27.86 -5.38
CA ALA A 338 6.93 29.14 -5.57
C ALA A 338 6.80 29.97 -4.28
N GLY A 339 7.39 29.52 -3.15
CA GLY A 339 7.36 30.24 -1.88
C GLY A 339 6.05 30.08 -1.08
N ARG A 340 5.22 29.08 -1.42
CA ARG A 340 4.01 28.74 -0.67
C ARG A 340 4.25 27.52 0.21
N TYR A 341 3.70 27.52 1.42
CA TYR A 341 3.66 26.30 2.21
C TYR A 341 2.80 25.25 1.48
N ALA A 342 3.37 24.06 1.34
CA ALA A 342 2.69 22.83 0.96
C ALA A 342 3.45 21.67 1.60
N SER A 343 2.70 20.64 2.00
CA SER A 343 3.21 19.50 2.78
C SER A 343 4.52 18.96 2.23
N ARG A 344 5.59 19.02 3.03
CA ARG A 344 6.89 18.41 2.70
C ARG A 344 6.72 16.90 2.59
N SER A 345 7.45 16.31 1.65
CA SER A 345 7.24 14.93 1.24
C SER A 345 8.54 14.13 1.16
N HIS A 346 8.52 12.89 1.64
CA HIS A 346 9.65 11.97 1.53
C HIS A 346 9.16 10.56 1.19
N TYR A 347 9.76 9.92 0.19
CA TYR A 347 9.43 8.53 -0.15
C TYR A 347 10.07 7.56 0.85
N PHE A 348 9.39 6.44 1.11
CA PHE A 348 9.93 5.37 1.94
C PHE A 348 9.26 4.02 1.60
N GLU A 349 9.89 2.93 1.99
CA GLU A 349 9.33 1.57 1.93
C GLU A 349 8.71 1.22 3.28
N LEU A 350 7.47 0.73 3.29
CA LEU A 350 6.79 0.33 4.53
C LEU A 350 6.87 -1.18 4.74
N VAL A 351 7.33 -1.60 5.91
CA VAL A 351 7.16 -2.97 6.42
C VAL A 351 6.27 -2.91 7.66
N LEU A 352 5.11 -3.55 7.62
CA LEU A 352 4.11 -3.53 8.69
C LEU A 352 3.93 -4.95 9.24
N ASN A 353 4.33 -5.16 10.50
CA ASN A 353 4.32 -6.47 11.17
C ASN A 353 5.09 -7.56 10.40
N GLY A 354 6.21 -7.18 9.77
CA GLY A 354 7.01 -8.09 8.93
C GLY A 354 6.53 -8.19 7.48
N ASP A 355 5.32 -7.71 7.17
CA ASP A 355 4.78 -7.73 5.80
C ASP A 355 5.16 -6.46 5.04
N TYR A 356 5.76 -6.62 3.86
CA TYR A 356 6.15 -5.50 3.01
C TYR A 356 4.93 -4.91 2.29
N ARG A 357 4.67 -3.62 2.53
CA ARG A 357 3.50 -2.89 2.00
C ARG A 357 3.83 -2.01 0.80
N GLY A 358 5.07 -2.05 0.29
CA GLY A 358 5.51 -1.24 -0.86
C GLY A 358 5.86 0.20 -0.51
N VAL A 359 6.02 1.02 -1.55
CA VAL A 359 6.38 2.44 -1.45
C VAL A 359 5.23 3.29 -0.88
N TYR A 360 5.55 4.15 0.08
CA TYR A 360 4.69 5.19 0.66
C TYR A 360 5.35 6.57 0.53
N VAL A 361 4.56 7.61 0.76
CA VAL A 361 5.04 8.98 0.90
C VAL A 361 4.74 9.48 2.31
N LEU A 362 5.77 9.84 3.06
CA LEU A 362 5.63 10.58 4.30
C LEU A 362 5.23 12.00 3.94
N LEU A 363 4.10 12.46 4.47
CA LEU A 363 3.60 13.82 4.32
C LEU A 363 3.40 14.47 5.70
N GLU A 364 3.60 15.78 5.76
CA GLU A 364 3.12 16.60 6.86
C GLU A 364 1.60 16.71 6.84
N LYS A 365 0.96 16.68 8.02
CA LYS A 365 -0.45 17.06 8.16
C LYS A 365 -0.61 18.58 8.02
N VAL A 366 -1.60 19.03 7.24
CA VAL A 366 -1.96 20.46 7.19
C VAL A 366 -2.49 20.90 8.56
N LYS A 367 -1.69 21.72 9.25
CA LYS A 367 -1.88 22.13 10.64
C LYS A 367 -1.32 23.53 10.84
N ARG A 368 -1.90 24.27 11.79
CA ARG A 368 -1.35 25.54 12.29
C ARG A 368 -0.06 25.25 13.06
N ASP A 369 1.05 25.80 12.56
CA ASP A 369 2.39 25.70 13.14
C ASP A 369 3.32 26.68 12.39
N ASP A 370 4.32 27.23 13.07
CA ASP A 370 5.27 28.22 12.53
C ASP A 370 6.00 27.71 11.27
N ASN A 371 6.16 26.40 11.09
CA ASN A 371 6.78 25.79 9.91
C ASN A 371 5.78 25.22 8.89
N ARG A 372 4.48 25.42 9.13
CA ARG A 372 3.37 24.94 8.29
C ARG A 372 2.44 26.11 7.91
N VAL A 373 1.21 26.12 8.41
CA VAL A 373 0.32 27.29 8.29
C VAL A 373 0.63 28.23 9.44
N ASP A 374 1.54 29.16 9.19
CA ASP A 374 2.03 30.14 10.16
C ASP A 374 1.01 31.27 10.35
N ILE A 375 0.08 31.06 11.28
CA ILE A 375 -0.92 32.03 11.72
C ILE A 375 -1.06 31.98 13.23
N ALA A 376 -1.55 33.07 13.83
CA ALA A 376 -1.73 33.16 15.27
C ALA A 376 -2.62 32.03 15.83
N THR A 377 -2.35 31.62 17.07
CA THR A 377 -3.27 30.77 17.81
C THR A 377 -4.50 31.54 18.23
N LEU A 378 -5.67 30.93 18.04
CA LEU A 378 -6.97 31.41 18.50
C LEU A 378 -7.52 30.43 19.55
N ASN A 379 -7.60 30.87 20.80
CA ASN A 379 -8.14 30.11 21.92
C ASN A 379 -9.63 30.43 22.15
N PRO A 380 -10.40 29.58 22.84
CA PRO A 380 -11.82 29.83 23.08
C PRO A 380 -12.16 31.14 23.82
N ASP A 381 -11.21 31.74 24.55
CA ASP A 381 -11.36 33.01 25.27
C ASP A 381 -10.95 34.24 24.45
N ASP A 382 -10.35 34.05 23.27
CA ASP A 382 -9.99 35.10 22.32
C ASP A 382 -11.25 35.54 21.53
N VAL A 383 -12.14 36.29 22.19
CA VAL A 383 -13.50 36.62 21.69
C VAL A 383 -13.73 38.10 21.39
N SER A 384 -12.69 38.94 21.45
CA SER A 384 -12.84 40.37 21.14
C SER A 384 -11.53 41.03 20.71
N GLY A 385 -11.63 42.25 20.19
CA GLY A 385 -10.46 43.03 19.76
C GLY A 385 -9.70 42.34 18.63
N ASP A 386 -8.39 42.59 18.56
CA ASP A 386 -7.50 41.97 17.57
C ASP A 386 -7.36 40.45 17.78
N ASP A 387 -7.53 39.96 19.01
CA ASP A 387 -7.40 38.53 19.32
C ASP A 387 -8.46 37.67 18.61
N LEU A 388 -9.67 38.21 18.41
CA LEU A 388 -10.74 37.55 17.65
C LEU A 388 -10.47 37.51 16.13
N THR A 389 -9.56 38.35 15.62
CA THR A 389 -9.50 38.61 14.18
C THR A 389 -8.77 37.56 13.37
N GLY A 390 -8.00 36.66 13.99
CA GLY A 390 -7.09 35.78 13.29
C GLY A 390 -6.92 34.41 13.92
N GLY A 391 -6.23 33.53 13.19
CA GLY A 391 -6.01 32.14 13.60
C GLY A 391 -7.03 31.17 13.02
N TYR A 392 -7.74 31.59 11.96
CA TYR A 392 -8.74 30.80 11.26
C TYR A 392 -8.13 30.04 10.09
N VAL A 393 -8.45 28.76 10.00
CA VAL A 393 -8.31 27.94 8.79
C VAL A 393 -9.67 27.34 8.50
N ILE A 394 -10.18 27.59 7.30
CA ILE A 394 -11.44 27.03 6.81
C ILE A 394 -11.16 26.21 5.55
N LYS A 395 -12.02 25.24 5.27
CA LYS A 395 -11.88 24.40 4.08
C LYS A 395 -13.21 24.19 3.37
N ILE A 396 -13.12 23.94 2.06
CA ILE A 396 -14.20 23.46 1.23
C ILE A 396 -13.84 22.02 0.89
N ASP A 397 -14.63 21.07 1.41
CA ASP A 397 -14.32 19.65 1.31
C ASP A 397 -15.59 18.78 1.40
N LYS A 398 -15.42 17.45 1.34
CA LYS A 398 -16.50 16.48 1.48
C LYS A 398 -17.12 16.51 2.89
N TRP A 399 -18.29 15.87 3.00
CA TRP A 399 -19.06 15.74 4.25
C TRP A 399 -18.63 14.57 5.13
N ASP A 400 -17.50 13.95 4.81
CA ASP A 400 -16.93 12.80 5.50
C ASP A 400 -15.51 13.10 5.99
N GLY A 401 -15.01 12.31 6.94
CA GLY A 401 -13.70 12.50 7.56
C GLY A 401 -13.71 13.42 8.79
N GLU A 402 -12.59 14.09 9.04
CA GLU A 402 -12.36 14.92 10.24
C GLU A 402 -12.87 16.37 10.06
N ASN A 403 -13.35 16.95 11.16
CA ASN A 403 -13.72 18.38 11.27
C ASN A 403 -14.75 18.85 10.21
N VAL A 404 -15.88 18.15 10.09
CA VAL A 404 -16.89 18.41 9.05
C VAL A 404 -17.91 19.50 9.41
N ALA A 405 -17.91 20.03 10.64
CA ALA A 405 -18.85 21.08 11.01
C ALA A 405 -18.48 22.42 10.36
N GLY A 406 -19.50 23.23 10.06
CA GLY A 406 -19.35 24.39 9.22
C GLY A 406 -20.68 25.11 8.94
N TRP A 407 -20.67 25.99 7.95
CA TRP A 407 -21.84 26.77 7.53
C TRP A 407 -21.95 26.83 6.00
N TYR A 408 -23.17 27.04 5.50
CA TYR A 408 -23.38 27.42 4.10
C TYR A 408 -23.28 28.93 3.98
N SER A 409 -22.48 29.43 3.04
CA SER A 409 -22.54 30.84 2.67
C SER A 409 -23.80 31.13 1.86
N GLU A 410 -24.30 32.37 1.96
CA GLU A 410 -25.49 32.85 1.25
C GLU A 410 -25.15 34.08 0.39
N PRO A 411 -24.30 33.93 -0.65
CA PRO A 411 -23.94 35.01 -1.54
C PRO A 411 -25.18 35.56 -2.24
N GLN A 412 -25.27 36.89 -2.32
CA GLN A 412 -26.43 37.60 -2.85
C GLN A 412 -26.40 37.65 -4.40
N LEU A 413 -26.30 36.49 -5.03
CA LEU A 413 -26.27 36.31 -6.48
C LEU A 413 -27.45 35.46 -6.97
N GLU A 414 -28.07 35.90 -8.07
CA GLU A 414 -29.15 35.15 -8.71
C GLU A 414 -28.59 33.83 -9.30
N ASN A 415 -29.22 32.70 -8.96
CA ASN A 415 -28.84 31.33 -9.40
C ASN A 415 -27.51 30.79 -8.85
N TYR A 416 -27.04 31.29 -7.69
CA TYR A 416 -25.84 30.78 -7.04
C TYR A 416 -26.14 30.44 -5.57
N SER A 417 -25.82 29.21 -5.15
CA SER A 417 -26.26 28.64 -3.86
C SER A 417 -25.20 28.67 -2.75
N GLY A 418 -24.10 29.40 -2.95
CA GLY A 418 -22.97 29.46 -2.01
C GLY A 418 -22.23 28.13 -1.87
N PHE A 419 -21.28 28.11 -0.93
CA PHE A 419 -20.47 26.95 -0.59
C PHE A 419 -20.67 26.55 0.86
N TYR A 420 -20.42 25.28 1.16
CA TYR A 420 -20.27 24.84 2.54
C TYR A 420 -18.81 25.00 2.98
N TYR A 421 -18.57 25.93 3.90
CA TYR A 421 -17.26 26.13 4.53
C TYR A 421 -17.22 25.37 5.85
N GLN A 422 -16.14 24.61 6.05
CA GLN A 422 -15.91 23.82 7.24
C GLN A 422 -14.83 24.45 8.12
N PHE A 423 -15.01 24.38 9.44
CA PHE A 423 -14.02 24.83 10.41
C PHE A 423 -12.88 23.81 10.49
N HIS A 424 -11.66 24.21 10.14
CA HIS A 424 -10.47 23.37 10.30
C HIS A 424 -9.64 23.81 11.52
N TYR A 425 -9.41 25.12 11.66
CA TYR A 425 -8.94 25.77 12.88
C TYR A 425 -9.71 27.07 13.17
N PRO A 426 -10.14 27.29 14.43
CA PRO A 426 -10.24 26.30 15.50
C PRO A 426 -11.11 25.11 15.06
N LYS A 427 -10.92 23.95 15.73
CA LYS A 427 -11.70 22.76 15.38
C LYS A 427 -13.18 22.98 15.72
N PRO A 428 -14.11 22.23 15.10
CA PRO A 428 -15.53 22.29 15.44
C PRO A 428 -15.88 22.25 16.93
N ASP A 429 -15.16 21.43 17.70
CA ASP A 429 -15.41 21.27 19.13
C ASP A 429 -14.80 22.39 19.99
N ASP A 430 -13.90 23.20 19.41
CA ASP A 430 -13.17 24.27 20.11
C ASP A 430 -13.69 25.67 19.77
N ILE A 431 -14.29 25.86 18.58
CA ILE A 431 -14.72 27.18 18.08
C ILE A 431 -15.98 27.69 18.79
N VAL A 432 -15.91 28.88 19.39
CA VAL A 432 -17.04 29.51 20.12
C VAL A 432 -17.89 30.42 19.23
N SER A 433 -19.09 30.80 19.70
CA SER A 433 -20.08 31.54 18.90
C SER A 433 -19.56 32.88 18.35
N GLU A 434 -18.81 33.65 19.13
CA GLU A 434 -18.23 34.92 18.71
C GLU A 434 -17.21 34.75 17.57
N GLN A 435 -16.44 33.66 17.61
CA GLN A 435 -15.47 33.31 16.57
C GLN A 435 -16.15 32.82 15.29
N GLN A 436 -17.20 32.01 15.44
CA GLN A 436 -18.04 31.60 14.31
C GLN A 436 -18.67 32.83 13.63
N GLU A 437 -19.30 33.72 14.40
CA GLU A 437 -19.91 34.95 13.88
C GLU A 437 -18.87 35.82 13.17
N TYR A 438 -17.66 35.96 13.72
CA TYR A 438 -16.60 36.74 13.09
C TYR A 438 -16.22 36.18 11.71
N ILE A 439 -15.86 34.89 11.62
CA ILE A 439 -15.35 34.31 10.38
C ILE A 439 -16.46 34.19 9.32
N ILE A 440 -17.70 33.92 9.72
CA ILE A 440 -18.87 33.91 8.82
C ILE A 440 -19.04 35.30 8.20
N ASN A 441 -19.11 36.35 9.02
CA ASN A 441 -19.26 37.72 8.54
C ASN A 441 -18.08 38.17 7.65
N TYR A 442 -16.87 37.70 7.95
CA TYR A 442 -15.69 38.00 7.13
C TYR A 442 -15.80 37.36 5.74
N ILE A 443 -16.20 36.09 5.66
CA ILE A 443 -16.40 35.39 4.39
C ILE A 443 -17.59 35.97 3.61
N ASP A 444 -18.68 36.34 4.28
CA ASP A 444 -19.79 37.04 3.66
C ASP A 444 -19.32 38.36 3.02
N ASN A 445 -18.49 39.14 3.73
CA ASN A 445 -17.91 40.37 3.19
C ASN A 445 -16.98 40.09 2.00
N PHE A 446 -16.13 39.06 2.07
CA PHE A 446 -15.31 38.62 0.94
C PHE A 446 -16.17 38.31 -0.28
N GLU A 447 -17.21 37.50 -0.13
CA GLU A 447 -18.12 37.17 -1.23
C GLU A 447 -18.82 38.43 -1.77
N GLN A 448 -19.28 39.35 -0.91
CA GLN A 448 -19.88 40.63 -1.33
C GLN A 448 -18.91 41.50 -2.13
N VAL A 449 -17.64 41.60 -1.71
CA VAL A 449 -16.61 42.34 -2.45
C VAL A 449 -16.40 41.73 -3.83
N MET A 450 -16.30 40.40 -3.92
CA MET A 450 -16.05 39.68 -5.17
C MET A 450 -17.19 39.81 -6.19
N ILE A 451 -18.44 39.95 -5.74
CA ILE A 451 -19.61 40.09 -6.61
C ILE A 451 -19.96 41.56 -6.95
N SER A 452 -19.29 42.52 -6.30
CA SER A 452 -19.55 43.94 -6.52
C SER A 452 -19.10 44.42 -7.90
N GLU A 453 -19.75 45.46 -8.44
CA GLU A 453 -19.34 46.07 -9.71
C GLU A 453 -17.91 46.66 -9.65
N THR A 454 -17.43 46.96 -8.44
CA THR A 454 -16.11 47.52 -8.15
C THR A 454 -15.15 46.49 -7.58
N PHE A 455 -15.37 45.19 -7.80
CA PHE A 455 -14.56 44.12 -7.22
C PHE A 455 -13.06 44.26 -7.52
N SER A 456 -12.67 44.96 -8.58
CA SER A 456 -11.26 45.18 -8.97
C SER A 456 -10.70 46.54 -8.55
N ASP A 457 -11.45 47.35 -7.79
CA ASP A 457 -10.95 48.62 -7.26
C ASP A 457 -9.76 48.40 -6.31
N SER A 458 -8.72 49.22 -6.43
CA SER A 458 -7.47 49.05 -5.66
C SER A 458 -7.59 49.33 -4.16
N ILE A 459 -8.68 49.96 -3.72
CA ILE A 459 -8.90 50.38 -2.32
C ILE A 459 -10.06 49.58 -1.70
N SER A 460 -11.16 49.38 -2.42
CA SER A 460 -12.37 48.73 -1.90
C SER A 460 -12.69 47.37 -2.55
N GLY A 461 -11.93 46.95 -3.56
CA GLY A 461 -12.11 45.67 -4.24
C GLY A 461 -11.35 44.52 -3.55
N TYR A 462 -11.14 43.42 -4.29
CA TYR A 462 -10.40 42.25 -3.83
C TYR A 462 -9.03 42.59 -3.21
N PRO A 463 -8.23 43.60 -3.67
CA PRO A 463 -6.95 43.91 -3.05
C PRO A 463 -7.05 44.32 -1.58
N SER A 464 -8.25 44.65 -1.08
CA SER A 464 -8.49 45.03 0.32
C SER A 464 -8.80 43.85 1.25
N ILE A 465 -9.07 42.67 0.70
CA ILE A 465 -9.58 41.52 1.47
C ILE A 465 -8.86 40.21 1.18
N ILE A 466 -8.15 40.08 0.05
CA ILE A 466 -7.35 38.88 -0.25
C ILE A 466 -5.87 39.17 -0.38
N HIS A 467 -5.05 38.20 0.00
CA HIS A 467 -3.64 38.17 -0.36
C HIS A 467 -3.55 37.74 -1.82
N TRP A 468 -3.59 38.71 -2.73
CA TRP A 468 -3.69 38.53 -4.18
C TRP A 468 -2.80 37.42 -4.75
N ASP A 469 -1.50 37.45 -4.43
CA ASP A 469 -0.55 36.48 -5.00
C ASP A 469 -0.90 35.03 -4.59
N SER A 470 -1.50 34.82 -3.42
CA SER A 470 -1.86 33.47 -2.97
C SER A 470 -3.00 32.88 -3.79
N PHE A 471 -3.97 33.71 -4.18
CA PHE A 471 -5.09 33.30 -5.03
C PHE A 471 -4.62 33.04 -6.46
N VAL A 472 -3.70 33.86 -6.97
CA VAL A 472 -3.07 33.64 -8.27
C VAL A 472 -2.28 32.32 -8.28
N ASP A 473 -1.44 32.08 -7.27
CA ASP A 473 -0.65 30.86 -7.17
C ASP A 473 -1.56 29.63 -7.03
N PHE A 474 -2.57 29.70 -6.16
CA PHE A 474 -3.56 28.64 -5.99
C PHE A 474 -4.28 28.32 -7.29
N PHE A 475 -4.79 29.35 -7.98
CA PHE A 475 -5.44 29.19 -9.29
C PHE A 475 -4.51 28.52 -10.29
N ILE A 476 -3.29 29.04 -10.48
CA ILE A 476 -2.32 28.46 -11.43
C ILE A 476 -1.99 27.01 -11.09
N MET A 477 -1.85 26.65 -9.81
CA MET A 477 -1.57 25.28 -9.39
C MET A 477 -2.72 24.32 -9.69
N GLN A 478 -3.97 24.76 -9.50
CA GLN A 478 -5.14 23.96 -9.89
C GLN A 478 -5.23 23.80 -11.41
N GLU A 479 -5.00 24.88 -12.15
CA GLU A 479 -5.12 24.91 -13.60
C GLU A 479 -4.02 24.12 -14.32
N ILE A 480 -2.75 24.30 -13.93
CA ILE A 480 -1.62 23.62 -14.58
C ILE A 480 -1.68 22.10 -14.40
N THR A 481 -2.29 21.65 -13.30
CA THR A 481 -2.49 20.23 -13.01
C THR A 481 -3.82 19.70 -13.54
N LYS A 482 -4.71 20.58 -14.02
CA LYS A 482 -6.12 20.28 -14.30
C LYS A 482 -6.76 19.46 -13.19
N ASN A 483 -6.60 19.90 -11.94
CA ASN A 483 -7.16 19.19 -10.80
C ASN A 483 -8.69 19.20 -10.89
N VAL A 484 -9.28 18.02 -11.12
CA VAL A 484 -10.74 17.88 -11.30
C VAL A 484 -11.53 18.23 -10.03
N ASP A 485 -10.88 18.17 -8.88
CA ASP A 485 -11.44 18.53 -7.58
C ASP A 485 -11.12 19.96 -7.16
N GLY A 486 -10.34 20.69 -7.98
CA GLY A 486 -9.99 22.06 -7.69
C GLY A 486 -11.22 22.96 -7.54
N TYR A 487 -11.12 23.91 -6.59
CA TYR A 487 -12.16 24.89 -6.24
C TYR A 487 -13.41 24.34 -5.54
N ARG A 488 -13.61 23.01 -5.53
CA ARG A 488 -14.82 22.38 -4.97
C ARG A 488 -14.54 21.47 -3.78
N LEU A 489 -13.33 20.92 -3.68
CA LEU A 489 -12.93 19.98 -2.63
C LEU A 489 -11.46 20.19 -2.26
N SER A 490 -11.03 19.68 -1.10
CA SER A 490 -9.64 19.76 -0.62
C SER A 490 -9.01 21.17 -0.71
N SER A 491 -9.83 22.21 -0.58
CA SER A 491 -9.41 23.60 -0.75
C SER A 491 -9.39 24.29 0.61
N TYR A 492 -8.24 24.83 1.00
CA TYR A 492 -8.05 25.52 2.27
C TYR A 492 -7.94 27.02 2.04
N LEU A 493 -8.48 27.80 2.98
CA LEU A 493 -8.29 29.24 3.11
C LEU A 493 -7.91 29.54 4.55
N TYR A 494 -7.06 30.53 4.78
CA TYR A 494 -6.73 30.96 6.15
C TYR A 494 -6.67 32.47 6.29
N LYS A 495 -6.84 32.93 7.53
CA LYS A 495 -6.80 34.33 7.90
C LYS A 495 -6.02 34.51 9.20
N ASP A 496 -5.04 35.41 9.18
CA ASP A 496 -4.31 35.81 10.38
C ASP A 496 -4.90 37.09 11.00
N LYS A 497 -4.35 37.50 12.15
CA LYS A 497 -4.80 38.68 12.90
C LYS A 497 -4.64 39.93 12.03
N ASP A 498 -5.55 40.89 12.20
CA ASP A 498 -5.53 42.15 11.47
C ASP A 498 -4.24 42.94 11.73
N SER A 499 -3.65 42.80 12.92
CA SER A 499 -2.35 43.38 13.28
C SER A 499 -1.14 42.79 12.55
N ASN A 500 -1.26 41.59 11.97
CA ASN A 500 -0.23 40.92 11.17
C ASN A 500 -0.51 41.12 9.68
N ASP A 501 -1.49 40.36 9.18
CA ASP A 501 -2.03 40.45 7.83
C ASP A 501 -3.48 39.94 7.84
N GLY A 502 -4.44 40.87 7.84
CA GLY A 502 -5.86 40.56 7.91
C GLY A 502 -6.48 40.08 6.59
N HIS A 503 -5.68 39.90 5.53
CA HIS A 503 -6.18 39.41 4.25
C HIS A 503 -6.41 37.89 4.29
N LEU A 504 -7.42 37.44 3.53
CA LEU A 504 -7.67 36.03 3.28
C LEU A 504 -6.57 35.46 2.37
N VAL A 505 -6.03 34.31 2.73
CA VAL A 505 -4.99 33.62 1.96
C VAL A 505 -5.53 32.31 1.43
N ALA A 506 -5.29 32.03 0.14
CA ALA A 506 -5.65 30.75 -0.46
C ALA A 506 -4.52 29.72 -0.29
N GLY A 507 -4.90 28.54 0.20
CA GLY A 507 -4.00 27.43 0.49
C GLY A 507 -3.98 27.02 1.97
N PRO A 508 -3.08 26.10 2.35
CA PRO A 508 -2.15 25.39 1.47
C PRO A 508 -2.89 24.46 0.49
N ILE A 509 -2.24 24.14 -0.63
CA ILE A 509 -2.77 23.16 -1.59
C ILE A 509 -2.80 21.75 -0.98
N TRP A 510 -3.82 20.97 -1.32
CA TRP A 510 -4.00 19.61 -0.82
C TRP A 510 -4.73 18.71 -1.84
N ASP A 511 -4.39 17.43 -1.85
CA ASP A 511 -5.02 16.33 -2.61
C ASP A 511 -5.13 16.54 -4.13
N PHE A 512 -4.03 16.28 -4.84
CA PHE A 512 -3.86 16.46 -6.28
C PHE A 512 -3.60 15.13 -7.01
N ASN A 513 -3.89 13.99 -6.39
CA ASN A 513 -3.72 12.67 -6.98
C ASN A 513 -4.54 12.48 -8.27
N LEU A 514 -5.64 13.22 -8.45
CA LEU A 514 -6.48 13.20 -9.64
C LEU A 514 -6.03 14.20 -10.74
N GLY A 515 -5.06 15.08 -10.44
CA GLY A 515 -4.45 15.99 -11.40
C GLY A 515 -3.48 15.29 -12.36
N PHE A 516 -2.82 16.07 -13.22
CA PHE A 516 -1.87 15.63 -14.24
C PHE A 516 -2.40 14.46 -15.09
N GLY A 517 -3.63 14.61 -15.59
CA GLY A 517 -4.25 13.62 -16.48
C GLY A 517 -4.61 12.29 -15.83
N ASN A 518 -4.74 12.21 -14.50
CA ASN A 518 -5.10 10.95 -13.84
C ASN A 518 -6.61 10.68 -13.81
N ALA A 519 -7.44 11.71 -13.99
CA ALA A 519 -8.89 11.59 -14.08
C ALA A 519 -9.38 11.41 -15.52
N ASP A 520 -10.24 10.43 -15.75
CA ASP A 520 -10.90 10.14 -17.04
C ASP A 520 -12.25 10.86 -17.21
N TYR A 521 -12.63 11.70 -16.25
CA TYR A 521 -13.82 12.55 -16.23
C TYR A 521 -13.44 14.03 -16.14
N CYS A 522 -14.44 14.94 -16.25
CA CYS A 522 -14.25 16.39 -16.13
C CYS A 522 -13.13 16.95 -17.05
N GLU A 523 -12.89 16.30 -18.19
CA GLU A 523 -11.78 16.64 -19.09
C GLU A 523 -10.39 16.64 -18.42
N GLY A 524 -10.21 15.94 -17.29
CA GLY A 524 -8.94 15.93 -16.53
C GLY A 524 -7.77 15.39 -17.35
N GLY A 525 -8.02 14.47 -18.28
CA GLY A 525 -7.04 13.92 -19.22
C GLY A 525 -6.67 14.82 -20.41
N THR A 526 -7.35 15.96 -20.63
CA THR A 526 -7.07 16.82 -21.78
C THR A 526 -5.90 17.77 -21.51
N THR A 527 -5.04 18.00 -22.50
CA THR A 527 -3.83 18.83 -22.35
C THR A 527 -4.06 20.31 -22.70
N THR A 528 -5.32 20.72 -22.90
CA THR A 528 -5.70 22.07 -23.35
C THR A 528 -6.93 22.56 -22.57
N GLY A 529 -7.17 23.87 -22.62
CA GLY A 529 -8.28 24.51 -21.91
C GLY A 529 -8.02 24.69 -20.41
N TRP A 530 -8.94 25.36 -19.73
CA TRP A 530 -8.86 25.58 -18.28
C TRP A 530 -9.74 24.56 -17.55
N ALA A 531 -9.30 24.12 -16.38
CA ALA A 531 -10.09 23.31 -15.45
C ALA A 531 -11.29 24.08 -14.89
N ILE A 532 -11.17 25.39 -14.65
CA ILE A 532 -12.33 26.18 -14.22
C ILE A 532 -13.50 26.12 -15.21
N ASP A 533 -13.25 25.94 -16.52
CA ASP A 533 -14.29 25.93 -17.55
C ASP A 533 -15.24 24.71 -17.46
N PHE A 534 -14.85 23.60 -16.81
CA PHE A 534 -15.76 22.47 -16.56
C PHE A 534 -16.44 22.56 -15.18
N ASN A 535 -15.87 23.36 -14.27
CA ASN A 535 -16.38 23.57 -12.92
C ASN A 535 -17.45 24.68 -12.86
N LEU A 536 -17.60 25.46 -13.93
CA LEU A 536 -18.67 26.44 -14.18
C LEU A 536 -19.81 25.81 -15.01
#